data_AF-A0A087NCX9-F1
#
_entry.id   AF-A0A087NCX9-F1
#
_cell.length_a   1.000
_cell.length_b   1.000
_cell.length_c   1.000
_cell.angle_alpha   90.00
_cell.angle_beta   90.00
_cell.angle_gamma   90.00
#
_symmetry.space_group_name_H-M   'P 1'
#
loop_
_entity.id
_entity.type
_entity.pdbx_description
1 polymer ?
#
loop_
_entity_poly.entity_id
_entity_poly.type
_entity_poly.pdbx_seq_one_letter_code
_entity_poly.pdbx_strand_id
1 'polypeptide(L)'
;MTASLLRDEIAALEALTRAAGDDDRSIDRRISLARGRWPDDLRLRLIEGGWLEKTGRVEEAVAAFQTARDHHPANPWPAVRLVELFLRRQRPDDARMLFREAVWAGSAPEQTRTGLLSRIIMTLVDPDIKRAYLETLLRSHPDDRFILLKLAAIRFRQQDRSGTEALFDKARAWGPLTDESRLIELELHLAAARFEDAYALSVQVMERNPDRVEFARRAIQAAIFTGRIDSVIALLDAALTRWPDDWLLLFRYNRCPLSDSVDKRLFALLRARAPEQASNSRWLFQYAIAALRHDAVADARAIIDRLATQDAVAHMAGPLRTAMAAHPAATWDNKRAVRHGCDLDVQILPVAGAQATILLFASVVGGLGYLPFGLADGLLRQRPVNILYLRDRNHRSFTSGIASLGPDHDAMIEALHRLTEDLGVPVITIGSSIAGVAAIRCAAMMGSHAAISFAGPVNLGLDAAEDAPVAANGTRASLFSTFTSADMDLVGLIRSVPQTHVHQVFGAAHAPDAQAARCLDGLDNVTLYPIADCADHFAIEHAIANGLFFAVLDKALATIGGGI
;
A
#
# COMPACT_ATOMS: atom_id res chain seq x y z
N MET A 1 -65.89 9.40 -11.26
CA MET A 1 -65.90 7.92 -11.20
C MET A 1 -64.75 7.28 -11.96
N THR A 2 -64.44 7.69 -13.20
CA THR A 2 -63.39 7.08 -14.05
C THR A 2 -61.98 7.08 -13.47
N ALA A 3 -61.56 8.17 -12.79
CA ALA A 3 -60.24 8.26 -12.17
C ALA A 3 -60.04 7.34 -10.95
N SER A 4 -61.12 7.06 -10.19
CA SER A 4 -61.08 6.09 -9.09
C SER A 4 -60.92 4.67 -9.64
N LEU A 5 -61.72 4.33 -10.65
CA LEU A 5 -61.68 3.02 -11.31
C LEU A 5 -60.32 2.71 -11.93
N LEU A 6 -59.67 3.69 -12.57
CA LEU A 6 -58.32 3.52 -13.11
C LEU A 6 -57.27 3.30 -12.02
N ARG A 7 -57.37 4.05 -10.90
CA ARG A 7 -56.46 3.91 -9.76
C ARG A 7 -56.57 2.51 -9.14
N ASP A 8 -57.81 2.05 -8.93
CA ASP A 8 -58.09 0.74 -8.35
C ASP A 8 -57.61 -0.38 -9.28
N GLU A 9 -57.80 -0.23 -10.60
CA GLU A 9 -57.33 -1.21 -11.59
C GLU A 9 -55.80 -1.27 -11.68
N ILE A 10 -55.11 -0.13 -11.66
CA ILE A 10 -53.65 -0.07 -11.61
C ILE A 10 -53.12 -0.79 -10.37
N ALA A 11 -53.68 -0.48 -9.20
CA ALA A 11 -53.27 -1.13 -7.94
C ALA A 11 -53.48 -2.65 -7.99
N ALA A 12 -54.61 -3.10 -8.55
CA ALA A 12 -54.90 -4.52 -8.74
C ALA A 12 -53.91 -5.19 -9.69
N LEU A 13 -53.60 -4.57 -10.83
CA LEU A 13 -52.62 -5.09 -11.80
C LEU A 13 -51.20 -5.13 -11.22
N GLU A 14 -50.77 -4.13 -10.47
CA GLU A 14 -49.47 -4.13 -9.79
C GLU A 14 -49.37 -5.22 -8.71
N ALA A 15 -50.46 -5.50 -7.99
CA ALA A 15 -50.51 -6.61 -7.04
C ALA A 15 -50.42 -7.96 -7.75
N LEU A 16 -51.22 -8.15 -8.80
CA LEU A 16 -51.28 -9.39 -9.58
C LEU A 16 -49.94 -9.73 -10.25
N THR A 17 -49.34 -8.75 -10.94
CA THR A 17 -48.06 -8.93 -11.63
C THR A 17 -46.89 -9.18 -10.66
N ARG A 18 -46.97 -8.70 -9.40
CA ARG A 18 -45.99 -9.01 -8.34
C ARG A 18 -46.13 -10.43 -7.80
N ALA A 19 -47.36 -10.88 -7.55
CA ALA A 19 -47.66 -12.13 -6.83
C ALA A 19 -47.13 -13.40 -7.50
N ALA A 20 -46.88 -13.40 -8.82
CA ALA A 20 -46.37 -14.54 -9.60
C ALA A 20 -47.17 -15.84 -9.36
N GLY A 21 -48.22 -16.07 -10.16
CA GLY A 21 -48.98 -17.33 -10.18
C GLY A 21 -49.03 -17.93 -11.59
N ASP A 22 -49.48 -19.18 -11.71
CA ASP A 22 -49.51 -19.99 -12.95
C ASP A 22 -50.50 -19.50 -14.04
N ASP A 23 -51.07 -18.30 -13.93
CA ASP A 23 -52.14 -17.83 -14.83
C ASP A 23 -51.73 -16.59 -15.65
N ASP A 24 -50.66 -16.73 -16.43
CA ASP A 24 -50.14 -15.68 -17.30
C ASP A 24 -51.19 -15.15 -18.29
N ARG A 25 -52.09 -16.04 -18.75
CA ARG A 25 -53.14 -15.70 -19.72
C ARG A 25 -54.21 -14.79 -19.13
N SER A 26 -54.59 -15.00 -17.86
CA SER A 26 -55.55 -14.12 -17.18
C SER A 26 -54.97 -12.74 -16.93
N ILE A 27 -53.68 -12.65 -16.57
CA ILE A 27 -52.98 -11.39 -16.39
C ILE A 27 -52.88 -10.64 -17.73
N ASP A 28 -52.46 -11.32 -18.80
CA ASP A 28 -52.43 -10.76 -20.17
C ASP A 28 -53.78 -10.20 -20.59
N ARG A 29 -54.85 -10.97 -20.37
CA ARG A 29 -56.22 -10.55 -20.71
C ARG A 29 -56.62 -9.30 -19.92
N ARG A 30 -56.31 -9.25 -18.63
CA ARG A 30 -56.66 -8.11 -17.76
C ARG A 30 -55.89 -6.85 -18.16
N ILE A 31 -54.59 -6.97 -18.45
CA ILE A 31 -53.77 -5.87 -18.97
C ILE A 31 -54.34 -5.36 -20.30
N SER A 32 -54.67 -6.26 -21.23
CA SER A 32 -55.23 -5.91 -22.54
C SER A 32 -56.58 -5.18 -22.42
N LEU A 33 -57.48 -5.64 -21.54
CA LEU A 33 -58.75 -4.98 -21.26
C LEU A 33 -58.56 -3.59 -20.65
N ALA A 34 -57.64 -3.46 -19.69
CA ALA A 34 -57.32 -2.17 -19.07
C ALA A 34 -56.76 -1.18 -20.11
N ARG A 35 -55.85 -1.63 -20.98
CA ARG A 35 -55.30 -0.82 -22.07
C ARG A 35 -56.36 -0.43 -23.11
N GLY A 36 -57.30 -1.31 -23.43
CA GLY A 36 -58.43 -0.96 -24.30
C GLY A 36 -59.33 0.12 -23.70
N ARG A 37 -59.48 0.13 -22.37
CA ARG A 37 -60.31 1.10 -21.64
C ARG A 37 -59.60 2.44 -21.38
N TRP A 38 -58.29 2.43 -21.20
CA TRP A 38 -57.45 3.62 -20.94
C TRP A 38 -56.18 3.59 -21.82
N PRO A 39 -56.31 3.80 -23.14
CA PRO A 39 -55.23 3.58 -24.11
C PRO A 39 -54.00 4.49 -23.93
N ASP A 40 -54.20 5.67 -23.34
CA ASP A 40 -53.18 6.71 -23.18
C ASP A 40 -52.54 6.73 -21.78
N ASP A 41 -53.00 5.90 -20.82
CA ASP A 41 -52.40 5.88 -19.48
C ASP A 41 -51.03 5.20 -19.50
N LEU A 42 -50.01 6.00 -19.20
CA LEU A 42 -48.61 5.58 -19.17
C LEU A 42 -48.35 4.44 -18.18
N ARG A 43 -48.98 4.43 -17.01
CA ARG A 43 -48.70 3.43 -15.98
C ARG A 43 -49.15 2.04 -16.43
N LEU A 44 -50.28 1.94 -17.13
CA LEU A 44 -50.72 0.68 -17.73
C LEU A 44 -49.70 0.14 -18.75
N ARG A 45 -49.09 1.01 -19.57
CA ARG A 45 -48.03 0.61 -20.52
C ARG A 45 -46.76 0.17 -19.81
N LEU A 46 -46.39 0.82 -18.71
CA LEU A 46 -45.23 0.41 -17.90
C LEU A 46 -45.46 -0.94 -17.21
N ILE A 47 -46.68 -1.20 -16.74
CA ILE A 47 -47.08 -2.48 -16.16
C ILE A 47 -47.06 -3.59 -17.23
N GLU A 48 -47.62 -3.33 -18.43
CA GLU A 48 -47.58 -4.24 -19.57
C GLU A 48 -46.13 -4.62 -19.93
N GLY A 49 -45.26 -3.64 -20.13
CA GLY A 49 -43.85 -3.91 -20.44
C GLY A 49 -43.12 -4.69 -19.34
N GLY A 50 -43.36 -4.37 -18.06
CA GLY A 50 -42.76 -5.09 -16.94
C GLY A 50 -43.25 -6.54 -16.82
N TRP A 51 -44.52 -6.78 -17.12
CA TRP A 51 -45.10 -8.13 -17.15
C TRP A 51 -44.55 -8.97 -18.31
N LEU A 52 -44.47 -8.39 -19.50
CA LEU A 52 -43.88 -9.02 -20.68
C LEU A 52 -42.40 -9.38 -20.45
N GLU A 53 -41.65 -8.51 -19.78
CA GLU A 53 -40.27 -8.81 -19.40
C GLU A 53 -40.17 -10.02 -18.47
N LYS A 54 -41.02 -10.04 -17.42
CA LYS A 54 -41.05 -11.10 -16.40
C LYS A 54 -41.40 -12.47 -17.00
N THR A 55 -42.28 -12.50 -18.00
CA THR A 55 -42.70 -13.70 -18.73
C THR A 55 -41.76 -14.08 -19.89
N GLY A 56 -40.63 -13.38 -20.05
CA GLY A 56 -39.62 -13.71 -21.07
C GLY A 56 -39.94 -13.21 -22.48
N ARG A 57 -41.03 -12.48 -22.68
CA ARG A 57 -41.45 -11.86 -23.96
C ARG A 57 -40.73 -10.55 -24.21
N VAL A 58 -39.40 -10.64 -24.35
CA VAL A 58 -38.47 -9.49 -24.33
C VAL A 58 -38.79 -8.47 -25.43
N GLU A 59 -38.96 -8.88 -26.68
CA GLU A 59 -39.18 -7.93 -27.79
C GLU A 59 -40.54 -7.24 -27.69
N GLU A 60 -41.55 -7.93 -27.15
CA GLU A 60 -42.86 -7.31 -26.87
C GLU A 60 -42.76 -6.29 -25.72
N ALA A 61 -41.96 -6.58 -24.68
CA ALA A 61 -41.67 -5.63 -23.62
C ALA A 61 -40.95 -4.38 -24.16
N VAL A 62 -39.98 -4.56 -25.06
CA VAL A 62 -39.30 -3.45 -25.76
C VAL A 62 -40.31 -2.60 -26.53
N ALA A 63 -41.18 -3.22 -27.34
CA ALA A 63 -42.20 -2.51 -28.11
C ALA A 63 -43.19 -1.74 -27.22
N ALA A 64 -43.61 -2.33 -26.10
CA ALA A 64 -44.50 -1.69 -25.14
C ALA A 64 -43.86 -0.44 -24.51
N PHE A 65 -42.61 -0.54 -24.04
CA PHE A 65 -41.91 0.61 -23.47
C PHE A 65 -41.52 1.67 -24.52
N GLN A 66 -41.20 1.27 -25.76
CA GLN A 66 -40.95 2.22 -26.86
C GLN A 66 -42.21 3.02 -27.18
N THR A 67 -43.34 2.34 -27.34
CA THR A 67 -44.65 3.00 -27.52
C THR A 67 -44.94 3.97 -26.38
N ALA A 68 -44.71 3.55 -25.12
CA ALA A 68 -44.90 4.42 -23.96
C ALA A 68 -44.02 5.68 -24.00
N ARG A 69 -42.76 5.55 -24.46
CA ARG A 69 -41.83 6.67 -24.62
C ARG A 69 -42.28 7.62 -25.73
N ASP A 70 -42.72 7.08 -26.87
CA ASP A 70 -43.07 7.89 -28.04
C ASP A 70 -44.36 8.70 -27.78
N HIS A 71 -45.31 8.15 -27.03
CA HIS A 71 -46.51 8.86 -26.59
C HIS A 71 -46.25 9.83 -25.42
N HIS A 72 -45.24 9.57 -24.59
CA HIS A 72 -44.91 10.37 -23.39
C HIS A 72 -43.44 10.79 -23.37
N PRO A 73 -42.95 11.56 -24.36
CA PRO A 73 -41.50 11.83 -24.54
C PRO A 73 -40.87 12.63 -23.41
N ALA A 74 -41.66 13.41 -22.66
CA ALA A 74 -41.19 14.17 -21.50
C ALA A 74 -41.05 13.31 -20.22
N ASN A 75 -41.62 12.10 -20.21
CA ASN A 75 -41.57 11.22 -19.05
C ASN A 75 -40.34 10.30 -19.13
N PRO A 76 -39.47 10.27 -18.11
CA PRO A 76 -38.22 9.52 -18.18
C PRO A 76 -38.40 8.00 -17.99
N TRP A 77 -39.51 7.55 -17.39
CA TRP A 77 -39.67 6.17 -16.92
C TRP A 77 -39.71 5.11 -18.03
N PRO A 78 -40.36 5.33 -19.19
CA PRO A 78 -40.24 4.43 -20.33
C PRO A 78 -38.80 4.18 -20.77
N ALA A 79 -38.01 5.25 -20.91
CA ALA A 79 -36.61 5.16 -21.30
C ALA A 79 -35.75 4.46 -20.23
N VAL A 80 -35.99 4.79 -18.95
CA VAL A 80 -35.34 4.12 -17.81
C VAL A 80 -35.60 2.61 -17.84
N ARG A 81 -36.86 2.18 -18.02
CA ARG A 81 -37.23 0.75 -18.08
C ARG A 81 -36.60 0.03 -19.26
N LEU A 82 -36.53 0.67 -20.43
CA LEU A 82 -35.83 0.13 -21.59
C LEU A 82 -34.33 -0.06 -21.34
N VAL A 83 -33.65 0.93 -20.75
CA VAL A 83 -32.23 0.81 -20.41
C VAL A 83 -32.01 -0.35 -19.41
N GLU A 84 -32.85 -0.48 -18.39
CA GLU A 84 -32.78 -1.57 -17.42
C GLU A 84 -33.01 -2.95 -18.05
N LEU A 85 -33.95 -3.05 -18.99
CA LEU A 85 -34.23 -4.26 -19.76
C LEU A 85 -33.01 -4.62 -20.64
N PHE A 86 -32.46 -3.66 -21.40
CA PHE A 86 -31.29 -3.89 -22.24
C PHE A 86 -30.06 -4.33 -21.43
N LEU A 87 -29.81 -3.73 -20.26
CA LEU A 87 -28.73 -4.17 -19.37
C LEU A 87 -28.93 -5.61 -18.87
N ARG A 88 -30.17 -6.01 -18.51
CA ARG A 88 -30.47 -7.37 -18.05
C ARG A 88 -30.36 -8.41 -19.16
N ARG A 89 -30.65 -8.02 -20.41
CA ARG A 89 -30.60 -8.90 -21.59
C ARG A 89 -29.28 -8.86 -22.34
N GLN A 90 -28.22 -8.32 -21.73
CA GLN A 90 -26.88 -8.24 -22.30
C GLN A 90 -26.84 -7.54 -23.67
N ARG A 91 -27.66 -6.48 -23.82
CA ARG A 91 -27.63 -5.55 -24.96
C ARG A 91 -27.05 -4.19 -24.51
N PRO A 92 -25.77 -4.13 -24.08
CA PRO A 92 -25.19 -2.94 -23.47
C PRO A 92 -25.07 -1.75 -24.45
N ASP A 93 -24.95 -2.00 -25.75
CA ASP A 93 -24.82 -0.95 -26.76
C ASP A 93 -26.11 -0.15 -26.89
N ASP A 94 -27.25 -0.84 -27.00
CA ASP A 94 -28.59 -0.25 -27.00
C ASP A 94 -28.85 0.51 -25.70
N ALA A 95 -28.46 -0.08 -24.56
CA ALA A 95 -28.58 0.57 -23.26
C ALA A 95 -27.80 1.88 -23.20
N ARG A 96 -26.54 1.90 -23.68
CA ARG A 96 -25.67 3.09 -23.66
C ARG A 96 -26.21 4.22 -24.53
N MET A 97 -26.66 3.89 -25.74
CA MET A 97 -27.20 4.86 -26.69
C MET A 97 -28.48 5.49 -26.13
N LEU A 98 -29.43 4.65 -25.72
CA LEU A 98 -30.69 5.12 -25.15
C LEU A 98 -30.50 5.88 -23.84
N PHE A 99 -29.58 5.43 -22.98
CA PHE A 99 -29.27 6.14 -21.74
C PHE A 99 -28.78 7.55 -22.04
N ARG A 100 -27.82 7.71 -22.95
CA ARG A 100 -27.28 9.03 -23.32
C ARG A 100 -28.38 9.96 -23.84
N GLU A 101 -29.21 9.46 -24.76
CA GLU A 101 -30.16 10.29 -25.51
C GLU A 101 -31.43 10.63 -24.74
N ALA A 102 -31.94 9.70 -23.92
CA ALA A 102 -33.25 9.87 -23.28
C ALA A 102 -33.19 9.94 -21.75
N VAL A 103 -32.21 9.32 -21.10
CA VAL A 103 -32.12 9.29 -19.63
C VAL A 103 -31.19 10.38 -19.11
N TRP A 104 -30.00 10.50 -19.68
CA TRP A 104 -28.97 11.46 -19.25
C TRP A 104 -29.31 12.89 -19.62
N ALA A 105 -29.76 13.10 -20.87
CA ALA A 105 -30.23 14.39 -21.37
C ALA A 105 -31.67 14.73 -20.95
N GLY A 106 -32.42 13.75 -20.42
CA GLY A 106 -33.82 13.90 -20.04
C GLY A 106 -34.04 14.37 -18.60
N SER A 107 -35.29 14.24 -18.14
CA SER A 107 -35.79 14.69 -16.83
C SER A 107 -35.70 13.62 -15.72
N ALA A 108 -34.93 12.55 -15.94
CA ALA A 108 -34.79 11.47 -14.96
C ALA A 108 -34.17 11.98 -13.64
N PRO A 109 -34.66 11.54 -12.47
CA PRO A 109 -34.06 11.90 -11.18
C PRO A 109 -32.56 11.57 -11.14
N GLU A 110 -31.77 12.41 -10.47
CA GLU A 110 -30.32 12.27 -10.39
C GLU A 110 -29.88 10.89 -9.87
N GLN A 111 -30.54 10.37 -8.82
CA GLN A 111 -30.24 9.06 -8.26
C GLN A 111 -30.49 7.93 -9.28
N THR A 112 -31.51 8.07 -10.12
CA THR A 112 -31.80 7.13 -11.21
C THR A 112 -30.73 7.23 -12.30
N ARG A 113 -30.36 8.45 -12.72
CA ARG A 113 -29.31 8.67 -13.74
C ARG A 113 -27.96 8.08 -13.28
N THR A 114 -27.50 8.43 -12.08
CA THR A 114 -26.22 7.98 -11.52
C THR A 114 -26.20 6.48 -11.23
N GLY A 115 -27.30 5.90 -10.75
CA GLY A 115 -27.44 4.46 -10.53
C GLY A 115 -27.36 3.65 -11.83
N LEU A 116 -28.06 4.09 -12.88
CA LEU A 116 -27.98 3.46 -14.21
C LEU A 116 -26.61 3.66 -14.86
N LEU A 117 -26.05 4.86 -14.77
CA LEU A 117 -24.70 5.13 -15.29
C LEU A 117 -23.66 4.23 -14.63
N SER A 118 -23.75 4.00 -13.31
CA SER A 118 -22.86 3.07 -12.60
C SER A 118 -22.94 1.66 -13.20
N ARG A 119 -24.14 1.15 -13.46
CA ARG A 119 -24.35 -0.17 -14.08
C ARG A 119 -23.83 -0.23 -15.51
N ILE A 120 -24.05 0.82 -16.31
CA ILE A 120 -23.53 0.93 -17.68
C ILE A 120 -22.00 0.93 -17.68
N ILE A 121 -21.38 1.72 -16.81
CA ILE A 121 -19.91 1.77 -16.70
C ILE A 121 -19.34 0.41 -16.30
N MET A 122 -20.05 -0.39 -15.49
CA MET A 122 -19.61 -1.74 -15.14
C MET A 122 -19.62 -2.71 -16.32
N THR A 123 -20.44 -2.48 -17.36
CA THR A 123 -20.40 -3.30 -18.59
C THR A 123 -19.26 -2.90 -19.52
N LEU A 124 -18.63 -1.74 -19.29
CA LEU A 124 -17.48 -1.27 -20.05
C LEU A 124 -16.20 -1.79 -19.37
N VAL A 125 -15.62 -2.86 -19.91
CA VAL A 125 -14.36 -3.42 -19.38
C VAL A 125 -13.19 -2.54 -19.77
N ASP A 126 -13.13 -2.13 -21.04
CA ASP A 126 -12.06 -1.28 -21.57
C ASP A 126 -12.10 0.14 -20.95
N PRO A 127 -11.01 0.58 -20.32
CA PRO A 127 -10.94 1.88 -19.64
C PRO A 127 -10.98 3.08 -20.60
N ASP A 128 -10.51 2.94 -21.84
CA ASP A 128 -10.53 4.02 -22.83
C ASP A 128 -11.92 4.17 -23.45
N ILE A 129 -12.61 3.07 -23.74
CA ILE A 129 -14.02 3.10 -24.16
C ILE A 129 -14.88 3.72 -23.05
N LYS A 130 -14.63 3.33 -21.80
CA LYS A 130 -15.29 3.89 -20.62
C LYS A 130 -15.05 5.39 -20.49
N ARG A 131 -13.81 5.85 -20.65
CA ARG A 131 -13.45 7.26 -20.62
C ARG A 131 -14.17 8.03 -21.73
N ALA A 132 -14.11 7.58 -22.97
CA ALA A 132 -14.73 8.23 -24.12
C ALA A 132 -16.26 8.35 -23.97
N TYR A 133 -16.89 7.32 -23.40
CA TYR A 133 -18.32 7.34 -23.09
C TYR A 133 -18.64 8.42 -22.03
N LEU A 134 -17.89 8.46 -20.94
CA LEU A 134 -18.05 9.45 -19.88
C LEU A 134 -17.78 10.88 -20.36
N GLU A 135 -16.74 11.10 -21.16
CA GLU A 135 -16.46 12.41 -21.77
C GLU A 135 -17.58 12.86 -22.71
N THR A 136 -18.22 11.93 -23.40
CA THR A 136 -19.41 12.24 -24.21
C THR A 136 -20.59 12.69 -23.36
N LEU A 137 -20.82 12.06 -22.20
CA LEU A 137 -21.86 12.47 -21.26
C LEU A 137 -21.53 13.79 -20.54
N LEU A 138 -20.25 14.06 -20.28
CA LEU A 138 -19.78 15.31 -19.68
C LEU A 138 -19.97 16.49 -20.63
N ARG A 139 -19.84 16.31 -21.95
CA ARG A 139 -20.03 17.41 -22.92
C ARG A 139 -21.43 18.05 -22.83
N SER A 140 -22.46 17.28 -22.50
CA SER A 140 -23.82 17.83 -22.32
C SER A 140 -24.05 18.43 -20.94
N HIS A 141 -23.27 18.02 -19.93
CA HIS A 141 -23.34 18.51 -18.54
C HIS A 141 -21.91 18.69 -17.99
N PRO A 142 -21.19 19.77 -18.38
CA PRO A 142 -19.75 19.91 -18.13
C PRO A 142 -19.37 19.98 -16.65
N ASP A 143 -20.35 20.24 -15.80
CA ASP A 143 -20.30 20.40 -14.36
C ASP A 143 -20.79 19.16 -13.58
N ASP A 144 -21.15 18.07 -14.26
CA ASP A 144 -21.66 16.88 -13.58
C ASP A 144 -20.58 16.25 -12.67
N ARG A 145 -20.73 16.50 -11.36
CA ARG A 145 -19.80 16.02 -10.33
C ARG A 145 -19.61 14.52 -10.38
N PHE A 146 -20.65 13.73 -10.61
CA PHE A 146 -20.54 12.28 -10.64
C PHE A 146 -19.62 11.80 -11.77
N ILE A 147 -19.78 12.35 -12.97
CA ILE A 147 -18.90 12.03 -14.11
C ILE A 147 -17.47 12.50 -13.86
N LEU A 148 -17.28 13.73 -13.35
CA LEU A 148 -15.95 14.26 -13.03
C LEU A 148 -15.17 13.31 -12.10
N LEU A 149 -15.82 12.79 -11.05
CA LEU A 149 -15.21 11.84 -10.12
C LEU A 149 -14.91 10.48 -10.77
N LYS A 150 -15.78 9.97 -11.66
CA LYS A 150 -15.51 8.71 -12.39
C LYS A 150 -14.36 8.85 -13.38
N LEU A 151 -14.27 9.98 -14.07
CA LEU A 151 -13.14 10.29 -14.95
C LEU A 151 -11.83 10.44 -14.16
N ALA A 152 -11.87 11.11 -13.00
CA ALA A 152 -10.71 11.24 -12.12
C ALA A 152 -10.19 9.86 -11.67
N ALA A 153 -11.09 8.95 -11.28
CA ALA A 153 -10.71 7.58 -10.92
C ALA A 153 -10.10 6.78 -12.09
N ILE A 154 -10.52 7.05 -13.34
CA ILE A 154 -9.90 6.44 -14.53
C ILE A 154 -8.50 7.01 -14.74
N ARG A 155 -8.36 8.34 -14.72
CA ARG A 155 -7.05 9.01 -14.86
C ARG A 155 -6.06 8.59 -13.79
N PHE A 156 -6.52 8.44 -12.55
CA PHE A 156 -5.69 7.94 -11.46
C PHE A 156 -5.13 6.54 -11.75
N ARG A 157 -5.96 5.62 -12.25
CA ARG A 157 -5.51 4.28 -12.65
C ARG A 157 -4.58 4.29 -13.86
N GLN A 158 -4.73 5.28 -14.74
CA GLN A 158 -3.82 5.57 -15.84
C GLN A 158 -2.57 6.35 -15.40
N GLN A 159 -2.44 6.65 -14.09
CA GLN A 159 -1.37 7.43 -13.47
C GLN A 159 -1.23 8.86 -14.02
N ASP A 160 -2.27 9.38 -14.65
CA ASP A 160 -2.40 10.80 -15.01
C ASP A 160 -2.76 11.60 -13.75
N ARG A 161 -1.73 11.88 -12.95
CA ARG A 161 -1.84 12.59 -11.68
C ARG A 161 -2.43 13.99 -11.86
N SER A 162 -1.85 14.80 -12.75
CA SER A 162 -2.27 16.18 -12.94
C SER A 162 -3.70 16.25 -13.48
N GLY A 163 -4.06 15.35 -14.40
CA GLY A 163 -5.43 15.23 -14.88
C GLY A 163 -6.41 14.76 -13.80
N THR A 164 -5.98 13.91 -12.87
CA THR A 164 -6.80 13.51 -11.71
C THR A 164 -7.06 14.71 -10.80
N GLU A 165 -6.02 15.45 -10.42
CA GLU A 165 -6.11 16.64 -9.56
C GLU A 165 -7.02 17.71 -10.21
N ALA A 166 -6.82 18.00 -11.49
CA ALA A 166 -7.66 18.96 -12.23
C ALA A 166 -9.15 18.57 -12.27
N LEU A 167 -9.48 17.28 -12.35
CA LEU A 167 -10.86 16.81 -12.29
C LEU A 167 -11.45 16.88 -10.89
N PHE A 168 -10.64 16.62 -9.85
CA PHE A 168 -11.07 16.80 -8.46
C PHE A 168 -11.34 18.27 -8.14
N ASP A 169 -10.50 19.20 -8.60
CA ASP A 169 -10.71 20.63 -8.42
C ASP A 169 -12.03 21.09 -9.05
N LYS A 170 -12.32 20.63 -10.29
CA LYS A 170 -13.61 20.86 -10.93
C LYS A 170 -14.77 20.27 -10.15
N ALA A 171 -14.64 19.02 -9.69
CA ALA A 171 -15.70 18.34 -8.94
C ALA A 171 -16.03 19.07 -7.62
N ARG A 172 -15.03 19.64 -6.94
CA ARG A 172 -15.18 20.39 -5.68
C ARG A 172 -16.06 21.63 -5.83
N ALA A 173 -16.02 22.29 -6.99
CA ALA A 173 -16.89 23.44 -7.28
C ALA A 173 -18.38 23.09 -7.21
N TRP A 174 -18.72 21.80 -7.34
CA TRP A 174 -20.09 21.28 -7.40
C TRP A 174 -20.44 20.35 -6.23
N GLY A 175 -19.58 20.29 -5.20
CA GLY A 175 -19.84 19.55 -3.97
C GLY A 175 -18.61 18.80 -3.44
N PRO A 176 -18.66 18.29 -2.19
CA PRO A 176 -17.54 17.61 -1.56
C PRO A 176 -17.16 16.34 -2.31
N LEU A 177 -15.89 15.93 -2.31
CA LEU A 177 -15.51 14.62 -2.88
C LEU A 177 -16.18 13.45 -2.10
N THR A 178 -16.45 12.34 -2.78
CA THR A 178 -16.90 11.10 -2.11
C THR A 178 -15.75 10.47 -1.34
N ASP A 179 -16.03 9.57 -0.41
CA ASP A 179 -14.98 8.94 0.39
C ASP A 179 -14.04 8.07 -0.46
N GLU A 180 -14.54 7.42 -1.52
CA GLU A 180 -13.69 6.73 -2.50
C GLU A 180 -12.76 7.71 -3.24
N SER A 181 -13.25 8.91 -3.55
CA SER A 181 -12.46 9.93 -4.22
C SER A 181 -11.43 10.55 -3.27
N ARG A 182 -11.76 10.68 -1.98
CA ARG A 182 -10.82 11.12 -0.94
C ARG A 182 -9.72 10.09 -0.67
N LEU A 183 -10.01 8.78 -0.79
CA LEU A 183 -8.96 7.76 -0.77
C LEU A 183 -7.95 7.99 -1.90
N ILE A 184 -8.44 8.22 -3.13
CA ILE A 184 -7.56 8.55 -4.26
C ILE A 184 -6.76 9.82 -3.99
N GLU A 185 -7.40 10.86 -3.45
CA GLU A 185 -6.72 12.10 -3.08
C GLU A 185 -5.61 11.88 -2.04
N LEU A 186 -5.84 11.02 -1.04
CA LEU A 186 -4.82 10.63 -0.08
C LEU A 186 -3.62 9.94 -0.77
N GLU A 187 -3.87 9.04 -1.73
CA GLU A 187 -2.79 8.44 -2.53
C GLU A 187 -1.98 9.50 -3.25
N LEU A 188 -2.65 10.49 -3.86
CA LEU A 188 -1.99 11.57 -4.57
C LEU A 188 -1.12 12.40 -3.62
N HIS A 189 -1.64 12.82 -2.47
CA HIS A 189 -0.84 13.56 -1.50
C HIS A 189 0.40 12.78 -1.06
N LEU A 190 0.25 11.51 -0.70
CA LEU A 190 1.37 10.63 -0.32
C LEU A 190 2.39 10.48 -1.45
N ALA A 191 1.94 10.26 -2.68
CA ALA A 191 2.83 10.13 -3.85
C ALA A 191 3.55 11.44 -4.22
N ALA A 192 3.04 12.61 -3.81
CA ALA A 192 3.72 13.91 -3.99
C ALA A 192 4.58 14.30 -2.78
N ALA A 193 4.73 13.43 -1.79
CA ALA A 193 5.34 13.78 -0.52
C ALA A 193 4.65 14.98 0.19
N ARG A 194 3.37 15.25 -0.11
CA ARG A 194 2.52 16.22 0.61
C ARG A 194 1.97 15.57 1.89
N PHE A 195 2.87 15.17 2.78
CA PHE A 195 2.51 14.33 3.93
C PHE A 195 1.63 15.05 4.96
N GLU A 196 1.78 16.36 5.13
CA GLU A 196 0.93 17.15 6.02
C GLU A 196 -0.52 17.22 5.52
N ASP A 197 -0.71 17.47 4.21
CA ASP A 197 -2.04 17.43 3.59
C ASP A 197 -2.66 16.03 3.69
N ALA A 198 -1.87 14.99 3.44
CA ALA A 198 -2.30 13.61 3.58
C ALA A 198 -2.74 13.31 5.03
N TYR A 199 -1.99 13.79 6.02
CA TYR A 199 -2.31 13.60 7.42
C TYR A 199 -3.61 14.32 7.79
N ALA A 200 -3.73 15.61 7.48
CA ALA A 200 -4.93 16.41 7.75
C ALA A 200 -6.19 15.80 7.11
N LEU A 201 -6.11 15.42 5.83
CA LEU A 201 -7.22 14.78 5.13
C LEU A 201 -7.57 13.42 5.76
N SER A 202 -6.58 12.60 6.10
CA SER A 202 -6.79 11.26 6.66
C SER A 202 -7.50 11.30 8.02
N VAL A 203 -7.17 12.26 8.88
CA VAL A 203 -7.84 12.47 10.18
C VAL A 203 -9.30 12.85 9.95
N GLN A 204 -9.56 13.81 9.06
CA GLN A 204 -10.93 14.26 8.73
C GLN A 204 -11.82 13.12 8.21
N VAL A 205 -11.31 12.29 7.31
CA VAL A 205 -12.11 11.18 6.74
C VAL A 205 -12.29 10.02 7.70
N MET A 206 -11.33 9.78 8.59
CA MET A 206 -11.42 8.74 9.61
C MET A 206 -12.48 9.08 10.66
N GLU A 207 -12.63 10.34 11.05
CA GLU A 207 -13.71 10.78 11.96
C GLU A 207 -15.10 10.50 11.39
N ARG A 208 -15.27 10.65 10.07
CA ARG A 208 -16.54 10.38 9.37
C ARG A 208 -16.76 8.90 9.08
N ASN A 209 -15.69 8.13 8.95
CA ASN A 209 -15.70 6.73 8.55
C ASN A 209 -14.86 5.89 9.53
N PRO A 210 -15.26 5.81 10.82
CA PRO A 210 -14.45 5.16 11.85
C PRO A 210 -14.25 3.66 11.62
N ASP A 211 -15.10 3.03 10.79
CA ASP A 211 -15.05 1.59 10.50
C ASP A 211 -14.24 1.23 9.24
N ARG A 212 -13.63 2.21 8.57
CA ARG A 212 -12.81 2.01 7.36
C ARG A 212 -11.32 2.00 7.67
N VAL A 213 -10.74 0.81 7.77
CA VAL A 213 -9.32 0.59 8.09
C VAL A 213 -8.35 1.28 7.12
N GLU A 214 -8.76 1.52 5.87
CA GLU A 214 -7.92 2.17 4.87
C GLU A 214 -7.52 3.58 5.28
N PHE A 215 -8.43 4.33 5.91
CA PHE A 215 -8.13 5.68 6.39
C PHE A 215 -7.17 5.66 7.58
N ALA A 216 -7.35 4.73 8.53
CA ALA A 216 -6.42 4.56 9.63
C ALA A 216 -5.01 4.20 9.14
N ARG A 217 -4.88 3.30 8.16
CA ARG A 217 -3.60 2.96 7.53
C ARG A 217 -2.92 4.17 6.90
N ARG A 218 -3.67 5.07 6.25
CA ARG A 218 -3.12 6.29 5.62
C ARG A 218 -2.77 7.36 6.64
N ALA A 219 -3.57 7.52 7.69
CA ALA A 219 -3.26 8.39 8.82
C ALA A 219 -1.96 7.98 9.50
N ILE A 220 -1.79 6.68 9.78
CA ILE A 220 -0.54 6.15 10.36
C ILE A 220 0.64 6.42 9.41
N GLN A 221 0.50 6.13 8.13
CA GLN A 221 1.56 6.36 7.15
C GLN A 221 1.96 7.84 7.05
N ALA A 222 1.00 8.76 6.98
CA ALA A 222 1.27 10.19 6.93
C ALA A 222 1.87 10.72 8.25
N ALA A 223 1.41 10.20 9.41
CA ALA A 223 1.96 10.53 10.72
C ALA A 223 3.44 10.12 10.84
N ILE A 224 3.82 8.95 10.31
CA ILE A 224 5.22 8.50 10.25
C ILE A 224 6.05 9.49 9.44
N PHE A 225 5.63 9.83 8.21
CA PHE A 225 6.40 10.71 7.34
C PHE A 225 6.48 12.16 7.83
N THR A 226 5.55 12.59 8.68
CA THR A 226 5.57 13.90 9.35
C THR A 226 6.26 13.87 10.73
N GLY A 227 6.77 12.71 11.17
CA GLY A 227 7.47 12.56 12.44
C GLY A 227 6.60 12.75 13.68
N ARG A 228 5.27 12.63 13.54
CA ARG A 228 4.29 12.82 14.62
C ARG A 228 4.21 11.57 15.49
N ILE A 229 5.25 11.31 16.28
CA ILE A 229 5.39 10.04 17.03
C ILE A 229 4.21 9.75 17.96
N ASP A 230 3.72 10.74 18.70
CA ASP A 230 2.59 10.57 19.61
C ASP A 230 1.31 10.17 18.84
N SER A 231 1.08 10.79 17.68
CA SER A 231 0.00 10.41 16.78
C SER A 231 0.19 9.00 16.23
N VAL A 232 1.41 8.61 15.85
CA VAL A 232 1.69 7.24 15.38
C VAL A 232 1.34 6.22 16.46
N ILE A 233 1.75 6.46 17.70
CA ILE A 233 1.46 5.58 18.85
C ILE A 233 -0.05 5.48 19.06
N ALA A 234 -0.75 6.62 19.17
CA ALA A 234 -2.19 6.65 19.43
C ALA A 234 -2.99 6.00 18.28
N LEU A 235 -2.62 6.27 17.02
CA LEU A 235 -3.30 5.72 15.85
C LEU A 235 -3.07 4.22 15.70
N LEU A 236 -1.84 3.73 15.88
CA LEU A 236 -1.55 2.30 15.83
C LEU A 236 -2.27 1.54 16.93
N ASP A 237 -2.32 2.10 18.14
CA ASP A 237 -3.04 1.52 19.26
C ASP A 237 -4.53 1.37 18.97
N ALA A 238 -5.18 2.47 18.59
CA ALA A 238 -6.60 2.47 18.26
C ALA A 238 -6.91 1.52 17.09
N ALA A 239 -6.10 1.58 16.03
CA ALA A 239 -6.33 0.80 14.82
C ALA A 239 -6.12 -0.71 15.05
N LEU A 240 -5.04 -1.14 15.72
CA LEU A 240 -4.82 -2.57 15.99
C LEU A 240 -5.77 -3.12 17.05
N THR A 241 -6.26 -2.29 17.97
CA THR A 241 -7.33 -2.70 18.88
C THR A 241 -8.63 -2.95 18.12
N ARG A 242 -8.94 -2.12 17.12
CA ARG A 242 -10.17 -2.24 16.30
C ARG A 242 -10.09 -3.34 15.24
N TRP A 243 -8.96 -3.47 14.56
CA TRP A 243 -8.71 -4.41 13.46
C TRP A 243 -7.43 -5.23 13.71
N PRO A 244 -7.41 -6.09 14.74
CA PRO A 244 -6.20 -6.85 15.09
C PRO A 244 -5.77 -7.86 14.01
N ASP A 245 -6.70 -8.23 13.12
CA ASP A 245 -6.49 -9.19 12.04
C ASP A 245 -5.89 -8.55 10.77
N ASP A 246 -5.68 -7.23 10.80
CA ASP A 246 -5.17 -6.46 9.68
C ASP A 246 -3.65 -6.60 9.55
N TRP A 247 -3.20 -7.42 8.59
CA TRP A 247 -1.76 -7.67 8.42
C TRP A 247 -0.95 -6.42 8.05
N LEU A 248 -1.56 -5.41 7.42
CA LEU A 248 -0.88 -4.15 7.07
C LEU A 248 -0.68 -3.27 8.30
N LEU A 249 -1.64 -3.23 9.23
CA LEU A 249 -1.43 -2.58 10.52
C LEU A 249 -0.33 -3.28 11.33
N LEU A 250 -0.32 -4.62 11.35
CA LEU A 250 0.73 -5.39 12.01
C LEU A 250 2.12 -5.17 11.37
N PHE A 251 2.16 -5.09 10.05
CA PHE A 251 3.35 -4.67 9.30
C PHE A 251 3.87 -3.31 9.75
N ARG A 252 2.99 -2.31 9.95
CA ARG A 252 3.38 -0.98 10.44
C ARG A 252 3.84 -1.02 11.89
N TYR A 253 3.15 -1.78 12.74
CA TYR A 253 3.52 -1.98 14.15
C TYR A 253 4.94 -2.53 14.33
N ASN A 254 5.39 -3.43 13.45
CA ASN A 254 6.76 -3.96 13.49
C ASN A 254 7.83 -2.88 13.24
N ARG A 255 7.47 -1.79 12.56
CA ARG A 255 8.37 -0.78 12.01
C ARG A 255 8.30 0.58 12.69
N CYS A 256 7.32 0.74 13.59
CA CYS A 256 7.12 1.98 14.33
C CYS A 256 7.51 1.72 15.78
N PRO A 257 8.31 2.60 16.39
CA PRO A 257 8.59 2.47 17.81
C PRO A 257 7.34 2.88 18.59
N LEU A 258 7.04 2.13 19.65
CA LEU A 258 5.90 2.36 20.52
C LEU A 258 6.39 2.55 21.95
N SER A 259 5.55 3.09 22.83
CA SER A 259 5.86 3.06 24.27
C SER A 259 5.81 1.62 24.77
N ASP A 260 6.66 1.27 25.73
CA ASP A 260 6.78 -0.11 26.26
C ASP A 260 5.42 -0.66 26.74
N SER A 261 4.55 0.19 27.30
CA SER A 261 3.22 -0.19 27.78
C SER A 261 2.25 -0.52 26.63
N VAL A 262 2.21 0.32 25.60
CA VAL A 262 1.38 0.10 24.40
C VAL A 262 1.88 -1.11 23.63
N ASP A 263 3.21 -1.23 23.45
CA ASP A 263 3.82 -2.33 22.70
C ASP A 263 3.49 -3.70 23.31
N LYS A 264 3.69 -3.85 24.63
CA LYS A 264 3.37 -5.10 25.35
C LYS A 264 1.89 -5.45 25.29
N ARG A 265 1.01 -4.46 25.45
CA ARG A 265 -0.44 -4.68 25.40
C ARG A 265 -0.89 -5.12 24.00
N LEU A 266 -0.44 -4.42 22.95
CA LEU A 266 -0.76 -4.79 21.57
C LEU A 266 -0.18 -6.17 21.22
N PHE A 267 1.03 -6.49 21.63
CA PHE A 267 1.60 -7.82 21.42
C PHE A 267 0.76 -8.92 22.10
N ALA A 268 0.31 -8.70 23.34
CA ALA A 268 -0.58 -9.64 24.03
C ALA A 268 -1.91 -9.83 23.29
N LEU A 269 -2.50 -8.76 22.75
CA LEU A 269 -3.70 -8.81 21.92
C LEU A 269 -3.46 -9.65 20.65
N LEU A 270 -2.37 -9.38 19.94
CA LEU A 270 -2.00 -10.10 18.72
C LEU A 270 -1.74 -11.58 18.99
N ARG A 271 -1.04 -11.90 20.08
CA ARG A 271 -0.80 -13.28 20.52
C ARG A 271 -2.10 -14.04 20.76
N ALA A 272 -3.09 -13.41 21.38
CA ALA A 272 -4.41 -14.01 21.59
C ALA A 272 -5.16 -14.30 20.28
N ARG A 273 -4.89 -13.53 19.21
CA ARG A 273 -5.51 -13.70 17.88
C ARG A 273 -4.80 -14.70 16.98
N ALA A 274 -3.54 -15.04 17.28
CA ALA A 274 -2.75 -15.92 16.42
C ALA A 274 -3.42 -17.27 16.06
N PRO A 275 -4.16 -17.95 16.96
CA PRO A 275 -4.87 -19.19 16.59
C PRO A 275 -5.98 -18.98 15.54
N GLU A 276 -6.72 -17.86 15.62
CA GLU A 276 -7.79 -17.53 14.68
C GLU A 276 -7.24 -17.14 13.30
N GLN A 277 -6.01 -16.60 13.27
CA GLN A 277 -5.31 -16.20 12.05
C GLN A 277 -4.50 -17.32 11.41
N ALA A 278 -4.75 -18.59 11.79
CA ALA A 278 -3.97 -19.72 11.33
C ALA A 278 -3.92 -19.86 9.80
N SER A 279 -4.92 -19.40 9.03
CA SER A 279 -4.92 -19.45 7.57
C SER A 279 -4.39 -18.17 6.88
N ASN A 280 -4.10 -17.12 7.65
CA ASN A 280 -3.67 -15.82 7.13
C ASN A 280 -2.15 -15.68 7.20
N SER A 281 -1.47 -16.17 6.19
CA SER A 281 -0.02 -16.31 6.19
C SER A 281 0.75 -15.00 6.22
N ARG A 282 0.21 -13.95 5.59
CA ARG A 282 0.79 -12.59 5.67
C ARG A 282 0.73 -12.06 7.09
N TRP A 283 -0.41 -12.26 7.76
CA TRP A 283 -0.56 -11.88 9.17
C TRP A 283 0.38 -12.70 10.05
N LEU A 284 0.41 -14.03 9.89
CA LEU A 284 1.28 -14.92 10.67
C LEU A 284 2.76 -14.58 10.51
N PHE A 285 3.20 -14.24 9.30
CA PHE A 285 4.58 -13.82 9.09
C PHE A 285 4.90 -12.52 9.86
N GLN A 286 4.04 -11.50 9.77
CA GLN A 286 4.26 -10.26 10.53
C GLN A 286 4.15 -10.49 12.05
N TYR A 287 3.29 -11.40 12.49
CA TYR A 287 3.20 -11.80 13.89
C TYR A 287 4.46 -12.53 14.35
N ALA A 288 5.07 -13.39 13.51
CA ALA A 288 6.34 -14.02 13.83
C ALA A 288 7.47 -12.98 14.02
N ILE A 289 7.52 -11.93 13.19
CA ILE A 289 8.47 -10.82 13.38
C ILE A 289 8.20 -10.08 14.70
N ALA A 290 6.94 -9.82 15.04
CA ALA A 290 6.57 -9.24 16.33
C ALA A 290 7.00 -10.15 17.51
N ALA A 291 6.80 -11.46 17.39
CA ALA A 291 7.19 -12.44 18.38
C ALA A 291 8.73 -12.48 18.58
N LEU A 292 9.52 -12.38 17.50
CA LEU A 292 10.98 -12.22 17.61
C LEU A 292 11.36 -10.95 18.39
N ARG A 293 10.64 -9.84 18.17
CA ARG A 293 10.88 -8.57 18.88
C ARG A 293 10.59 -8.67 20.38
N HIS A 294 9.63 -9.51 20.76
CA HIS A 294 9.17 -9.74 22.14
C HIS A 294 9.79 -10.99 22.80
N ASP A 295 10.93 -11.48 22.29
CA ASP A 295 11.68 -12.64 22.84
C ASP A 295 10.88 -13.96 22.84
N ALA A 296 9.78 -14.04 22.08
CA ALA A 296 8.99 -15.25 21.85
C ALA A 296 9.57 -16.06 20.68
N VAL A 297 10.88 -16.34 20.72
CA VAL A 297 11.66 -16.90 19.60
C VAL A 297 11.19 -18.30 19.20
N ALA A 298 10.82 -19.14 20.18
CA ALA A 298 10.30 -20.48 19.92
C ALA A 298 8.96 -20.45 19.14
N ASP A 299 8.03 -19.59 19.58
CA ASP A 299 6.74 -19.38 18.93
C ASP A 299 6.94 -18.86 17.50
N ALA A 300 7.81 -17.86 17.33
CA ALA A 300 8.14 -17.31 16.01
C ALA A 300 8.74 -18.35 15.07
N ARG A 301 9.67 -19.18 15.56
CA ARG A 301 10.34 -20.21 14.75
C ARG A 301 9.36 -21.27 14.27
N ALA A 302 8.45 -21.73 15.12
CA ALA A 302 7.42 -22.70 14.72
C ALA A 302 6.54 -22.16 13.57
N ILE A 303 6.20 -20.87 13.62
CA ILE A 303 5.44 -20.20 12.55
C ILE A 303 6.28 -20.07 11.28
N ILE A 304 7.54 -19.61 11.39
CA ILE A 304 8.45 -19.44 10.26
C ILE A 304 8.72 -20.78 9.55
N ASP A 305 8.97 -21.86 10.31
CA ASP A 305 9.19 -23.21 9.78
C ASP A 305 7.99 -23.67 8.95
N ARG A 306 6.77 -23.45 9.45
CA ARG A 306 5.55 -23.76 8.74
C ARG A 306 5.40 -22.93 7.46
N LEU A 307 5.59 -21.61 7.54
CA LEU A 307 5.41 -20.69 6.41
C LEU A 307 6.46 -20.87 5.30
N ALA A 308 7.66 -21.33 5.65
CA ALA A 308 8.77 -21.50 4.71
C ALA A 308 8.57 -22.62 3.69
N THR A 309 7.64 -23.56 3.91
CA THR A 309 7.55 -24.80 3.12
C THR A 309 6.41 -24.84 2.10
N GLN A 310 5.33 -24.08 2.28
CA GLN A 310 4.09 -24.28 1.50
C GLN A 310 3.25 -23.00 1.26
N ASP A 311 3.82 -21.81 1.42
CA ASP A 311 3.03 -20.59 1.59
C ASP A 311 3.38 -19.42 0.62
N ALA A 312 2.44 -18.48 0.41
CA ALA A 312 2.60 -17.25 -0.38
C ALA A 312 3.71 -16.33 0.15
N VAL A 313 4.11 -16.51 1.40
CA VAL A 313 5.22 -15.78 2.05
C VAL A 313 6.49 -16.64 2.20
N ALA A 314 6.56 -17.82 1.57
CA ALA A 314 7.71 -18.73 1.67
C ALA A 314 9.02 -18.07 1.20
N HIS A 315 8.97 -17.22 0.17
CA HIS A 315 10.13 -16.45 -0.30
C HIS A 315 10.69 -15.49 0.78
N MET A 316 9.89 -15.08 1.76
CA MET A 316 10.32 -14.24 2.89
C MET A 316 10.72 -15.11 4.10
N ALA A 317 9.90 -16.12 4.42
CA ALA A 317 10.09 -16.99 5.59
C ALA A 317 11.26 -17.97 5.41
N GLY A 318 11.50 -18.46 4.19
CA GLY A 318 12.53 -19.44 3.88
C GLY A 318 13.96 -18.96 4.19
N PRO A 319 14.38 -17.79 3.70
CA PRO A 319 15.69 -17.23 4.03
C PRO A 319 15.87 -17.02 5.55
N LEU A 320 14.87 -16.41 6.21
CA LEU A 320 14.91 -16.19 7.66
C LEU A 320 15.00 -17.50 8.45
N ARG A 321 14.24 -18.52 8.05
CA ARG A 321 14.30 -19.87 8.64
C ARG A 321 15.72 -20.44 8.58
N THR A 322 16.32 -20.39 7.39
CA THR A 322 17.66 -20.94 7.16
C THR A 322 18.72 -20.17 7.95
N ALA A 323 18.63 -18.85 7.98
CA ALA A 323 19.49 -17.99 8.79
C ALA A 323 19.42 -18.35 10.28
N MET A 324 18.20 -18.49 10.83
CA MET A 324 18.00 -18.87 12.23
C MET A 324 18.50 -20.29 12.55
N ALA A 325 18.34 -21.23 11.60
CA ALA A 325 18.77 -22.61 11.79
C ALA A 325 20.30 -22.79 11.72
N ALA A 326 21.03 -21.90 11.05
CA ALA A 326 22.47 -21.97 10.87
C ALA A 326 23.28 -21.65 12.15
N HIS A 327 22.65 -21.06 13.17
CA HIS A 327 23.32 -20.64 14.40
C HIS A 327 22.73 -21.31 15.65
N PRO A 328 23.54 -21.53 16.70
CA PRO A 328 23.05 -22.07 17.97
C PRO A 328 21.92 -21.22 18.56
N ALA A 329 20.99 -21.84 19.29
CA ALA A 329 19.84 -21.15 19.90
C ALA A 329 20.26 -19.97 20.81
N ALA A 330 21.42 -20.06 21.47
CA ALA A 330 21.97 -18.99 22.30
C ALA A 330 22.38 -17.72 21.53
N THR A 331 22.49 -17.80 20.20
CA THR A 331 22.71 -16.63 19.34
C THR A 331 21.45 -15.76 19.29
N TRP A 332 20.28 -16.38 19.39
CA TRP A 332 18.99 -15.71 19.23
C TRP A 332 18.37 -15.28 20.56
N ASP A 333 19.21 -14.92 21.54
CA ASP A 333 18.75 -14.35 22.81
C ASP A 333 18.84 -12.82 22.80
N ASN A 334 17.90 -12.15 23.49
CA ASN A 334 17.93 -10.69 23.67
C ASN A 334 18.54 -10.31 25.04
N LYS A 335 19.59 -11.00 25.51
CA LYS A 335 20.10 -10.83 26.89
C LYS A 335 20.68 -9.43 27.19
N ARG A 336 21.17 -8.70 26.18
CA ARG A 336 21.60 -7.30 26.36
C ARG A 336 20.43 -6.30 26.35
N ALA A 337 19.20 -6.81 26.22
CA ALA A 337 17.95 -6.05 26.26
C ALA A 337 18.00 -4.80 25.36
N VAL A 338 18.34 -5.00 24.09
CA VAL A 338 18.25 -3.92 23.09
C VAL A 338 16.79 -3.47 23.05
N ARG A 339 16.54 -2.22 23.47
CA ARG A 339 15.19 -1.72 23.74
C ARG A 339 14.55 -1.24 22.45
N HIS A 340 13.26 -1.49 22.29
CA HIS A 340 12.44 -1.06 21.16
C HIS A 340 11.45 0.05 21.58
N GLY A 341 11.93 1.07 22.28
CA GLY A 341 11.11 2.16 22.81
C GLY A 341 10.96 3.35 21.86
N CYS A 342 9.82 4.05 21.93
CA CYS A 342 9.57 5.32 21.25
C CYS A 342 10.49 6.47 21.69
N ASP A 343 11.20 6.32 22.80
CA ASP A 343 12.21 7.22 23.34
C ASP A 343 13.62 7.00 22.75
N LEU A 344 13.89 5.87 22.07
CA LEU A 344 15.25 5.46 21.67
C LEU A 344 15.42 5.26 20.15
N ASP A 345 15.82 6.32 19.45
CA ASP A 345 16.25 6.27 18.04
C ASP A 345 17.74 5.94 17.91
N VAL A 346 18.54 6.25 18.93
CA VAL A 346 19.94 5.81 19.08
C VAL A 346 20.08 5.00 20.35
N GLN A 347 20.72 3.84 20.26
CA GLN A 347 21.13 3.05 21.43
C GLN A 347 22.59 2.62 21.29
N ILE A 348 23.41 2.95 22.29
CA ILE A 348 24.86 2.70 22.29
C ILE A 348 25.17 1.58 23.28
N LEU A 349 25.87 0.54 22.83
CA LEU A 349 26.34 -0.57 23.66
C LEU A 349 27.87 -0.66 23.54
N PRO A 350 28.61 0.01 24.44
CA PRO A 350 30.06 -0.07 24.46
C PRO A 350 30.54 -1.42 25.00
N VAL A 351 31.68 -1.89 24.50
CA VAL A 351 32.32 -3.13 24.93
C VAL A 351 33.78 -2.82 25.27
N ALA A 352 34.23 -3.24 26.46
CA ALA A 352 35.62 -3.08 26.86
C ALA A 352 36.55 -3.85 25.90
N GLY A 353 37.60 -3.18 25.41
CA GLY A 353 38.53 -3.76 24.44
C GLY A 353 37.95 -3.89 23.03
N ALA A 354 36.92 -3.11 22.68
CA ALA A 354 36.40 -3.06 21.34
C ALA A 354 37.51 -2.70 20.32
N GLN A 355 37.51 -3.40 19.18
CA GLN A 355 38.40 -3.16 18.04
C GLN A 355 37.83 -2.15 17.06
N ALA A 356 36.50 -2.03 17.03
CA ALA A 356 35.77 -1.13 16.15
C ALA A 356 34.42 -0.73 16.77
N THR A 357 33.82 0.31 16.20
CA THR A 357 32.45 0.72 16.47
C THR A 357 31.59 0.44 15.26
N ILE A 358 30.54 -0.36 15.43
CA ILE A 358 29.56 -0.67 14.39
C ILE A 358 28.39 0.30 14.49
N LEU A 359 28.13 1.05 13.42
CA LEU A 359 26.90 1.79 13.22
C LEU A 359 25.91 0.91 12.44
N LEU A 360 24.91 0.36 13.12
CA LEU A 360 23.89 -0.48 12.50
C LEU A 360 22.64 0.35 12.16
N PHE A 361 22.42 0.58 10.87
CA PHE A 361 21.25 1.28 10.37
C PHE A 361 20.06 0.32 10.25
N ALA A 362 18.94 0.64 10.90
CA ALA A 362 17.70 -0.12 10.77
C ALA A 362 17.21 -0.11 9.32
N SER A 363 16.85 -1.29 8.81
CA SER A 363 16.09 -1.43 7.57
C SER A 363 14.67 -0.87 7.73
N VAL A 364 13.92 -0.81 6.63
CA VAL A 364 12.48 -0.49 6.66
C VAL A 364 11.66 -1.48 7.51
N VAL A 365 12.25 -2.59 7.96
CA VAL A 365 11.61 -3.58 8.84
C VAL A 365 11.90 -3.30 10.33
N GLY A 366 12.72 -2.30 10.65
CA GLY A 366 13.06 -1.90 12.02
C GLY A 366 14.24 -2.66 12.64
N GLY A 367 15.06 -3.33 11.82
CA GLY A 367 16.17 -4.20 12.24
C GLY A 367 17.19 -4.45 11.13
N LEU A 368 17.95 -5.55 11.22
CA LEU A 368 18.89 -6.00 10.17
C LEU A 368 18.21 -7.11 9.35
N GLY A 369 17.82 -6.82 8.11
CA GLY A 369 16.86 -7.68 7.40
C GLY A 369 15.55 -7.81 8.18
N TYR A 370 15.07 -9.03 8.37
CA TYR A 370 13.94 -9.36 9.24
C TYR A 370 14.29 -9.51 10.73
N LEU A 371 15.57 -9.48 11.11
CA LEU A 371 15.99 -9.66 12.49
C LEU A 371 15.80 -8.35 13.28
N PRO A 372 14.97 -8.33 14.34
CA PRO A 372 14.94 -7.22 15.28
C PRO A 372 16.33 -7.00 15.90
N PHE A 373 16.65 -5.77 16.28
CA PHE A 373 17.99 -5.46 16.81
C PHE A 373 18.41 -6.32 18.01
N GLY A 374 17.49 -6.75 18.87
CA GLY A 374 17.81 -7.70 19.94
C GLY A 374 18.44 -9.01 19.43
N LEU A 375 18.00 -9.51 18.27
CA LEU A 375 18.57 -10.71 17.65
C LEU A 375 19.81 -10.40 16.81
N ALA A 376 19.84 -9.24 16.14
CA ALA A 376 21.04 -8.80 15.43
C ALA A 376 22.23 -8.59 16.40
N ASP A 377 21.97 -8.13 17.62
CA ASP A 377 22.97 -8.02 18.70
C ASP A 377 23.64 -9.34 19.00
N GLY A 378 22.86 -10.43 19.05
CA GLY A 378 23.35 -11.78 19.27
C GLY A 378 24.39 -12.24 18.24
N LEU A 379 24.29 -11.77 17.00
CA LEU A 379 25.28 -11.99 15.94
C LEU A 379 26.51 -11.09 16.13
N LEU A 380 26.29 -9.78 16.26
CA LEU A 380 27.37 -8.78 16.29
C LEU A 380 28.25 -8.87 17.54
N ARG A 381 27.66 -9.20 18.70
CA ARG A 381 28.39 -9.31 19.99
C ARG A 381 29.38 -10.46 20.05
N GLN A 382 29.42 -11.32 19.02
CA GLN A 382 30.42 -12.38 18.88
C GLN A 382 31.80 -11.84 18.49
N ARG A 383 31.92 -10.53 18.26
CA ARG A 383 33.18 -9.82 18.04
C ARG A 383 33.35 -8.72 19.09
N PRO A 384 34.60 -8.33 19.42
CA PRO A 384 34.86 -7.25 20.36
C PRO A 384 34.57 -5.91 19.67
N VAL A 385 33.30 -5.51 19.62
CA VAL A 385 32.88 -4.26 18.94
C VAL A 385 31.91 -3.48 19.81
N ASN A 386 32.01 -2.15 19.76
CA ASN A 386 30.93 -1.28 20.20
C ASN A 386 29.81 -1.34 19.16
N ILE A 387 28.55 -1.17 19.56
CA ILE A 387 27.43 -1.15 18.61
C ILE A 387 26.53 0.06 18.89
N LEU A 388 26.27 0.84 17.84
CA LEU A 388 25.28 1.90 17.81
C LEU A 388 24.12 1.45 16.93
N TYR A 389 22.97 1.23 17.55
CA TYR A 389 21.71 0.91 16.88
C TYR A 389 21.00 2.21 16.48
N LEU A 390 20.81 2.41 15.18
CA LEU A 390 20.21 3.62 14.63
C LEU A 390 18.84 3.31 14.02
N ARG A 391 17.81 4.05 14.44
CA ARG A 391 16.44 3.93 13.94
C ARG A 391 15.97 5.23 13.32
N ASP A 392 15.56 5.16 12.07
CA ASP A 392 14.85 6.25 11.42
C ASP A 392 13.36 6.12 11.70
N ARG A 393 12.85 6.94 12.63
CA ARG A 393 11.44 6.95 13.01
C ARG A 393 10.52 7.50 11.93
N ASN A 394 11.06 8.28 11.00
CA ASN A 394 10.30 8.99 9.98
C ASN A 394 10.30 8.23 8.65
N HIS A 395 11.01 7.10 8.58
CA HIS A 395 11.13 6.24 7.39
C HIS A 395 11.67 7.00 6.17
N ARG A 396 12.64 7.90 6.40
CA ARG A 396 13.30 8.74 5.39
C ARG A 396 14.70 8.25 5.04
N SER A 397 15.01 6.98 5.32
CA SER A 397 16.29 6.35 5.02
C SER A 397 17.52 7.16 5.49
N PHE A 398 17.41 7.80 6.66
CA PHE A 398 18.46 8.61 7.28
C PHE A 398 18.92 9.82 6.44
N THR A 399 18.04 10.38 5.60
CA THR A 399 18.33 11.57 4.75
C THR A 399 17.83 12.89 5.34
N SER A 400 17.06 12.87 6.43
CA SER A 400 16.49 14.08 7.06
C SER A 400 16.84 14.19 8.55
N GLY A 401 17.99 13.66 8.94
CA GLY A 401 18.39 13.53 10.34
C GLY A 401 17.56 12.51 11.14
N ILE A 402 17.88 12.36 12.42
CA ILE A 402 17.08 11.63 13.40
C ILE A 402 16.99 12.45 14.69
N ALA A 403 15.88 12.31 15.43
CA ALA A 403 15.49 13.26 16.47
C ALA A 403 16.58 13.52 17.53
N SER A 404 17.33 12.50 17.94
CA SER A 404 18.42 12.65 18.91
C SER A 404 19.76 13.15 18.34
N LEU A 405 19.95 13.12 17.01
CA LEU A 405 21.23 13.46 16.37
C LEU A 405 21.20 14.76 15.57
N GLY A 406 20.03 15.28 15.22
CA GLY A 406 19.90 16.56 14.55
C GLY A 406 18.69 16.67 13.64
N PRO A 407 18.28 17.89 13.27
CA PRO A 407 17.09 18.15 12.46
C PRO A 407 17.28 17.82 10.97
N ASP A 408 18.52 17.63 10.52
CA ASP A 408 18.87 17.41 9.13
C ASP A 408 20.03 16.41 9.00
N HIS A 409 20.40 16.12 7.75
CA HIS A 409 21.41 15.12 7.43
C HIS A 409 22.80 15.50 7.96
N ASP A 410 23.24 16.74 7.74
CA ASP A 410 24.57 17.19 8.10
C ASP A 410 24.76 17.20 9.62
N ALA A 411 23.77 17.71 10.37
CA ALA A 411 23.78 17.69 11.82
C ALA A 411 23.85 16.26 12.37
N MET A 412 23.12 15.32 11.75
CA MET A 412 23.17 13.91 12.11
C MET A 412 24.56 13.31 11.89
N ILE A 413 25.21 13.57 10.75
CA ILE A 413 26.56 13.08 10.46
C ILE A 413 27.57 13.65 11.46
N GLU A 414 27.50 14.94 11.77
CA GLU A 414 28.37 15.60 12.74
C GLU A 414 28.20 15.02 14.16
N ALA A 415 26.96 14.75 14.57
CA ALA A 415 26.67 14.11 15.85
C ALA A 415 27.15 12.66 15.90
N LEU A 416 26.98 11.89 14.82
CA LEU A 416 27.53 10.54 14.72
C LEU A 416 29.05 10.55 14.83
N HIS A 417 29.71 11.47 14.14
CA HIS A 417 31.16 11.63 14.19
C HIS A 417 31.64 11.83 15.62
N ARG A 418 31.08 12.81 16.34
CA ARG A 418 31.41 13.06 17.76
C ARG A 418 31.20 11.82 18.64
N LEU A 419 30.05 11.17 18.53
CA LEU A 419 29.75 9.97 19.31
C LEU A 419 30.75 8.84 19.06
N THR A 420 31.21 8.69 17.82
CA THR A 420 32.19 7.66 17.47
C THR A 420 33.63 8.03 17.83
N GLU A 421 33.98 9.32 17.78
CA GLU A 421 35.28 9.83 18.24
C GLU A 421 35.48 9.59 19.74
N ASP A 422 34.43 9.81 20.55
CA ASP A 422 34.44 9.55 21.99
C ASP A 422 34.69 8.06 22.32
N LEU A 423 34.33 7.15 21.40
CA LEU A 423 34.58 5.71 21.53
C LEU A 423 36.00 5.32 21.10
N GLY A 424 36.72 6.19 20.39
CA GLY A 424 38.16 6.10 20.15
C GLY A 424 38.63 4.92 19.29
N VAL A 425 37.73 4.27 18.54
CA VAL A 425 38.06 3.11 17.69
C VAL A 425 37.45 3.27 16.30
N PRO A 426 38.05 2.64 15.25
CA PRO A 426 37.59 2.78 13.88
C PRO A 426 36.12 2.38 13.68
N VAL A 427 35.47 3.03 12.71
CA VAL A 427 34.03 2.92 12.49
C VAL A 427 33.72 2.02 11.29
N ILE A 428 32.79 1.09 11.47
CA ILE A 428 32.22 0.28 10.40
C ILE A 428 30.72 0.54 10.36
N THR A 429 30.19 0.89 9.19
CA THR A 429 28.73 1.02 9.00
C THR A 429 28.15 -0.27 8.44
N ILE A 430 26.93 -0.64 8.87
CA ILE A 430 26.23 -1.82 8.38
C ILE A 430 24.77 -1.49 8.09
N GLY A 431 24.27 -1.97 6.94
CA GLY A 431 22.86 -1.90 6.62
C GLY A 431 22.44 -2.86 5.52
N SER A 432 21.14 -3.12 5.42
CA SER A 432 20.55 -3.99 4.40
C SER A 432 19.50 -3.25 3.57
N SER A 433 19.40 -3.55 2.28
CA SER A 433 18.49 -2.89 1.34
C SER A 433 18.70 -1.36 1.38
N ILE A 434 17.65 -0.55 1.54
CA ILE A 434 17.79 0.91 1.63
C ILE A 434 18.68 1.38 2.79
N ALA A 435 18.78 0.61 3.88
CA ALA A 435 19.72 0.92 4.96
C ALA A 435 21.18 0.65 4.57
N GLY A 436 21.42 -0.22 3.57
CA GLY A 436 22.75 -0.39 2.96
C GLY A 436 23.21 0.87 2.23
N VAL A 437 22.29 1.60 1.60
CA VAL A 437 22.57 2.94 1.05
C VAL A 437 22.95 3.91 2.16
N ALA A 438 22.18 3.94 3.24
CA ALA A 438 22.49 4.79 4.40
C ALA A 438 23.87 4.44 4.99
N ALA A 439 24.22 3.15 5.09
CA ALA A 439 25.52 2.70 5.55
C ALA A 439 26.66 3.24 4.66
N ILE A 440 26.61 3.01 3.34
CA ILE A 440 27.62 3.51 2.40
C ILE A 440 27.74 5.03 2.47
N ARG A 441 26.61 5.75 2.43
CA ARG A 441 26.60 7.21 2.43
C ARG A 441 27.19 7.78 3.72
N CYS A 442 26.69 7.33 4.87
CA CYS A 442 27.17 7.81 6.16
C CYS A 442 28.65 7.44 6.36
N ALA A 443 29.09 6.27 5.89
CA ALA A 443 30.50 5.89 5.95
C ALA A 443 31.39 6.86 5.16
N ALA A 444 31.01 7.17 3.92
CA ALA A 444 31.74 8.10 3.08
C ALA A 444 31.84 9.49 3.71
N MET A 445 30.72 10.01 4.21
CA MET A 445 30.67 11.35 4.80
C MET A 445 31.41 11.45 6.15
N MET A 446 31.40 10.39 6.95
CA MET A 446 32.15 10.33 8.21
C MET A 446 33.63 9.98 8.01
N GLY A 447 34.06 9.59 6.81
CA GLY A 447 35.38 9.00 6.60
C GLY A 447 35.59 7.70 7.39
N SER A 448 34.53 6.90 7.52
CA SER A 448 34.56 5.61 8.24
C SER A 448 35.55 4.64 7.60
N HIS A 449 36.04 3.68 8.39
CA HIS A 449 36.97 2.65 7.92
C HIS A 449 36.34 1.76 6.83
N ALA A 450 35.10 1.29 7.08
CA ALA A 450 34.40 0.44 6.13
C ALA A 450 32.88 0.63 6.13
N ALA A 451 32.25 0.24 5.03
CA ALA A 451 30.80 0.07 4.91
C ALA A 451 30.47 -1.35 4.46
N ILE A 452 29.51 -1.99 5.13
CA ILE A 452 28.99 -3.30 4.73
C ILE A 452 27.52 -3.13 4.34
N SER A 453 27.25 -3.36 3.07
CA SER A 453 25.92 -3.23 2.48
C SER A 453 25.43 -4.58 1.97
N PHE A 454 24.27 -5.02 2.47
CA PHE A 454 23.60 -6.23 2.02
C PHE A 454 22.43 -5.88 1.10
N ALA A 455 22.56 -6.19 -0.19
CA ALA A 455 21.58 -5.86 -1.23
C ALA A 455 21.21 -4.37 -1.27
N GLY A 456 22.13 -3.48 -0.89
CA GLY A 456 21.92 -2.04 -0.99
C GLY A 456 21.88 -1.60 -2.45
N PRO A 457 20.80 -0.95 -2.92
CA PRO A 457 20.73 -0.49 -4.30
C PRO A 457 21.70 0.69 -4.49
N VAL A 458 22.74 0.48 -5.30
CA VAL A 458 23.77 1.48 -5.60
C VAL A 458 23.26 2.51 -6.60
N ASN A 459 22.41 2.06 -7.53
CA ASN A 459 21.84 2.89 -8.56
C ASN A 459 20.39 3.27 -8.20
N LEU A 460 20.22 4.39 -7.50
CA LEU A 460 18.90 4.83 -7.08
C LEU A 460 18.10 5.55 -8.19
N GLY A 461 18.77 6.00 -9.26
CA GLY A 461 18.20 6.89 -10.27
C GLY A 461 18.55 6.62 -11.75
N LEU A 462 19.40 5.66 -12.13
CA LEU A 462 19.85 5.43 -13.51
C LEU A 462 19.27 4.17 -14.20
N ASP A 463 18.35 3.44 -13.58
CA ASP A 463 17.63 2.32 -14.23
C ASP A 463 16.13 2.35 -13.96
N ALA A 464 15.53 3.56 -13.94
CA ALA A 464 14.09 3.68 -14.19
C ALA A 464 13.87 3.44 -15.69
N ALA A 465 14.07 2.20 -16.15
CA ALA A 465 13.57 1.79 -17.44
C ALA A 465 12.08 2.16 -17.51
N GLU A 466 11.70 2.79 -18.62
CA GLU A 466 10.39 3.33 -18.94
C GLU A 466 9.24 2.30 -18.93
N ASP A 467 9.46 1.07 -18.44
CA ASP A 467 8.60 -0.10 -18.65
C ASP A 467 8.16 -0.86 -17.37
N ALA A 468 8.46 -0.39 -16.15
CA ALA A 468 7.89 -1.01 -14.95
C ALA A 468 6.44 -0.53 -14.73
N PRO A 469 5.44 -1.42 -14.52
CA PRO A 469 4.07 -1.00 -14.24
C PRO A 469 4.02 -0.15 -12.95
N VAL A 470 3.78 1.14 -13.17
CA VAL A 470 3.87 2.32 -12.29
C VAL A 470 2.96 2.28 -11.05
N ALA A 471 2.26 1.16 -10.77
CA ALA A 471 1.53 0.96 -9.51
C ALA A 471 2.44 1.01 -8.26
N ALA A 472 3.76 0.87 -8.44
CA ALA A 472 4.78 1.00 -7.40
C ALA A 472 5.43 2.40 -7.29
N ASN A 473 5.13 3.34 -8.20
CA ASN A 473 5.86 4.62 -8.27
C ASN A 473 5.55 5.57 -7.11
N GLY A 474 4.35 5.52 -6.51
CA GLY A 474 4.02 6.40 -5.38
C GLY A 474 4.87 6.13 -4.13
N THR A 475 5.07 4.87 -3.78
CA THR A 475 5.88 4.47 -2.61
C THR A 475 7.37 4.69 -2.86
N ARG A 476 7.85 4.39 -4.07
CA ARG A 476 9.25 4.62 -4.46
C ARG A 476 9.57 6.12 -4.51
N ALA A 477 8.75 6.92 -5.21
CA ALA A 477 8.93 8.38 -5.27
C ALA A 477 8.85 9.00 -3.87
N SER A 478 7.92 8.56 -3.01
CA SER A 478 7.85 9.01 -1.62
C SER A 478 9.12 8.66 -0.83
N LEU A 479 9.65 7.45 -0.97
CA LEU A 479 10.84 6.99 -0.24
C LEU A 479 12.10 7.77 -0.65
N PHE A 480 12.23 8.08 -1.94
CA PHE A 480 13.38 8.81 -2.49
C PHE A 480 13.17 10.33 -2.58
N SER A 481 12.02 10.86 -2.16
CA SER A 481 11.69 12.29 -2.27
C SER A 481 12.66 13.23 -1.54
N THR A 482 13.35 12.72 -0.52
CA THR A 482 14.31 13.46 0.29
C THR A 482 15.77 13.21 -0.11
N PHE A 483 16.02 12.36 -1.11
CA PHE A 483 17.37 12.11 -1.62
C PHE A 483 17.80 13.25 -2.54
N THR A 484 18.97 13.83 -2.27
CA THR A 484 19.63 14.79 -3.14
C THR A 484 20.25 14.10 -4.36
N SER A 485 20.65 14.86 -5.37
CA SER A 485 21.37 14.29 -6.53
C SER A 485 22.67 13.57 -6.11
N ALA A 486 23.35 14.03 -5.06
CA ALA A 486 24.52 13.38 -4.51
C ALA A 486 24.17 12.05 -3.83
N ASP A 487 23.03 11.99 -3.12
CA ASP A 487 22.54 10.73 -2.51
C ASP A 487 22.19 9.67 -3.56
N MET A 488 21.91 10.09 -4.79
CA MET A 488 21.52 9.22 -5.90
C MET A 488 22.72 8.69 -6.70
N ASP A 489 23.91 9.28 -6.56
CA ASP A 489 25.17 8.85 -7.21
C ASP A 489 26.15 8.22 -6.19
N LEU A 490 25.79 7.02 -5.71
CA LEU A 490 26.66 6.29 -4.78
C LEU A 490 27.99 5.87 -5.40
N VAL A 491 28.04 5.63 -6.72
CA VAL A 491 29.29 5.27 -7.41
C VAL A 491 30.28 6.42 -7.35
N GLY A 492 29.83 7.63 -7.68
CA GLY A 492 30.63 8.86 -7.57
C GLY A 492 31.06 9.12 -6.12
N LEU A 493 30.14 8.94 -5.16
CA LEU A 493 30.44 9.11 -3.75
C LEU A 493 31.54 8.14 -3.28
N ILE A 494 31.42 6.84 -3.56
CA ILE A 494 32.42 5.83 -3.17
C ILE A 494 33.79 6.12 -3.79
N ARG A 495 33.81 6.52 -5.07
CA ARG A 495 35.06 6.89 -5.76
C ARG A 495 35.76 8.10 -5.10
N SER A 496 35.00 9.01 -4.48
CA SER A 496 35.55 10.18 -3.80
C SER A 496 36.18 9.88 -2.44
N VAL A 497 36.00 8.67 -1.89
CA VAL A 497 36.49 8.27 -0.56
C VAL A 497 37.34 6.98 -0.61
N PRO A 498 38.50 6.99 -1.28
CA PRO A 498 39.34 5.80 -1.44
C PRO A 498 39.79 5.15 -0.12
N GLN A 499 39.77 5.91 0.99
CA GLN A 499 40.08 5.43 2.34
C GLN A 499 38.97 4.60 2.99
N THR A 500 37.73 4.69 2.50
CA THR A 500 36.59 3.93 3.03
C THR A 500 36.37 2.70 2.16
N HIS A 501 36.53 1.51 2.74
CA HIS A 501 36.35 0.26 2.01
C HIS A 501 34.89 -0.19 2.01
N VAL A 502 34.31 -0.43 0.84
CA VAL A 502 32.90 -0.85 0.70
C VAL A 502 32.81 -2.34 0.40
N HIS A 503 32.16 -3.08 1.28
CA HIS A 503 31.79 -4.47 1.10
C HIS A 503 30.33 -4.56 0.64
N GLN A 504 30.11 -4.89 -0.63
CA GLN A 504 28.76 -5.07 -1.19
C GLN A 504 28.45 -6.57 -1.30
N VAL A 505 27.52 -7.04 -0.48
CA VAL A 505 27.01 -8.43 -0.49
C VAL A 505 25.67 -8.45 -1.23
N PHE A 506 25.48 -9.37 -2.16
CA PHE A 506 24.28 -9.36 -3.02
C PHE A 506 23.90 -10.75 -3.52
N GLY A 507 22.62 -10.93 -3.86
CA GLY A 507 22.13 -12.16 -4.51
C GLY A 507 22.55 -12.19 -5.98
N ALA A 508 23.41 -13.13 -6.36
CA ALA A 508 23.93 -13.21 -7.72
C ALA A 508 22.86 -13.69 -8.73
N ALA A 509 21.90 -14.49 -8.27
CA ALA A 509 20.76 -14.95 -9.05
C ALA A 509 19.57 -13.96 -9.00
N HIS A 510 19.63 -12.91 -8.17
CA HIS A 510 18.64 -11.85 -8.14
C HIS A 510 19.04 -10.70 -9.07
N ALA A 511 18.42 -10.63 -10.25
CA ALA A 511 18.86 -9.71 -11.31
C ALA A 511 18.98 -8.23 -10.89
N PRO A 512 18.01 -7.64 -10.14
CA PRO A 512 18.15 -6.26 -9.64
C PRO A 512 19.37 -6.03 -8.75
N ASP A 513 19.63 -6.93 -7.80
CA ASP A 513 20.76 -6.81 -6.87
C ASP A 513 22.10 -7.00 -7.59
N ALA A 514 22.17 -7.98 -8.49
CA ALA A 514 23.35 -8.24 -9.30
C ALA A 514 23.66 -7.07 -10.25
N GLN A 515 22.63 -6.45 -10.84
CA GLN A 515 22.79 -5.25 -11.67
C GLN A 515 23.31 -4.07 -10.85
N ALA A 516 22.73 -3.81 -9.67
CA ALA A 516 23.18 -2.75 -8.78
C ALA A 516 24.64 -2.96 -8.32
N ALA A 517 25.04 -4.20 -8.01
CA ALA A 517 26.40 -4.52 -7.62
C ALA A 517 27.42 -4.30 -8.75
N ARG A 518 27.08 -4.65 -10.00
CA ARG A 518 27.94 -4.43 -11.17
C ARG A 518 28.26 -2.95 -11.42
N CYS A 519 27.44 -2.01 -10.96
CA CYS A 519 27.75 -0.59 -11.05
C CYS A 519 29.00 -0.19 -10.24
N LEU A 520 29.43 -1.02 -9.30
CA LEU A 520 30.64 -0.82 -8.50
C LEU A 520 31.87 -1.55 -9.05
N ASP A 521 31.74 -2.31 -10.16
CA ASP A 521 32.86 -3.02 -10.76
C ASP A 521 33.99 -2.05 -11.15
N GLY A 522 35.22 -2.41 -10.81
CA GLY A 522 36.41 -1.64 -11.13
C GLY A 522 36.72 -0.46 -10.19
N LEU A 523 35.98 -0.30 -9.08
CA LEU A 523 36.38 0.60 -8.00
C LEU A 523 37.37 -0.08 -7.05
N ASP A 524 38.53 0.55 -6.82
CA ASP A 524 39.64 -0.04 -6.04
C ASP A 524 39.29 -0.26 -4.55
N ASN A 525 38.45 0.60 -3.98
CA ASN A 525 38.00 0.54 -2.59
C ASN A 525 36.69 -0.26 -2.41
N VAL A 526 36.34 -1.14 -3.35
CA VAL A 526 35.15 -1.99 -3.28
C VAL A 526 35.52 -3.47 -3.30
N THR A 527 34.83 -4.27 -2.50
CA THR A 527 34.79 -5.73 -2.66
C THR A 527 33.35 -6.20 -2.84
N LEU A 528 33.13 -6.94 -3.92
CA LEU A 528 31.87 -7.57 -4.26
C LEU A 528 31.82 -9.01 -3.73
N TYR A 529 30.72 -9.35 -3.04
CA TYR A 529 30.46 -10.67 -2.48
C TYR A 529 29.17 -11.25 -3.05
N PRO A 530 29.23 -11.96 -4.20
CA PRO A 530 28.06 -12.61 -4.78
C PRO A 530 27.65 -13.84 -3.95
N ILE A 531 26.36 -13.98 -3.65
CA ILE A 531 25.76 -15.20 -3.12
C ILE A 531 25.12 -15.94 -4.30
N ALA A 532 25.80 -17.01 -4.77
CA ALA A 532 25.46 -17.71 -6.01
C ALA A 532 23.97 -18.13 -6.10
N ASP A 533 23.46 -18.78 -5.06
CA ASP A 533 22.11 -19.37 -5.05
C ASP A 533 21.00 -18.44 -4.52
N CYS A 534 21.32 -17.17 -4.27
CA CYS A 534 20.35 -16.19 -3.76
C CYS A 534 19.62 -15.51 -4.94
N ALA A 535 18.39 -15.94 -5.19
CA ALA A 535 17.51 -15.44 -6.26
C ALA A 535 16.47 -14.40 -5.78
N ASP A 536 16.54 -14.02 -4.51
CA ASP A 536 15.66 -13.05 -3.86
C ASP A 536 16.47 -11.86 -3.30
N HIS A 537 15.78 -10.85 -2.78
CA HIS A 537 16.41 -9.63 -2.23
C HIS A 537 16.94 -9.82 -0.78
N PHE A 538 16.82 -11.00 -0.19
CA PHE A 538 17.12 -11.28 1.23
C PHE A 538 18.58 -11.69 1.45
N ALA A 539 19.51 -11.00 0.78
CA ALA A 539 20.93 -11.32 0.79
C ALA A 539 21.53 -11.37 2.21
N ILE A 540 21.00 -10.59 3.16
CA ILE A 540 21.44 -10.61 4.56
C ILE A 540 21.09 -11.93 5.24
N GLU A 541 19.85 -12.43 5.11
CA GLU A 541 19.48 -13.74 5.66
C GLU A 541 20.30 -14.87 5.05
N HIS A 542 20.53 -14.85 3.73
CA HIS A 542 21.39 -15.82 3.06
C HIS A 542 22.86 -15.74 3.52
N ALA A 543 23.40 -14.53 3.71
CA ALA A 543 24.76 -14.33 4.21
C ALA A 543 24.93 -14.80 5.66
N ILE A 544 23.91 -14.64 6.50
CA ILE A 544 23.90 -15.17 7.87
C ILE A 544 23.88 -16.71 7.82
N ALA A 545 23.06 -17.28 6.94
CA ALA A 545 22.88 -18.72 6.82
C ALA A 545 24.17 -19.44 6.36
N ASN A 546 24.91 -18.89 5.40
CA ASN A 546 26.10 -19.52 4.83
C ASN A 546 27.43 -19.08 5.49
N GLY A 547 27.37 -18.24 6.53
CA GLY A 547 28.54 -17.74 7.26
C GLY A 547 29.27 -16.56 6.59
N LEU A 548 28.85 -16.14 5.39
CA LEU A 548 29.43 -14.99 4.70
C LEU A 548 29.32 -13.69 5.50
N PHE A 549 28.25 -13.54 6.29
CA PHE A 549 28.08 -12.40 7.20
C PHE A 549 29.30 -12.19 8.09
N PHE A 550 29.78 -13.26 8.75
CA PHE A 550 30.95 -13.19 9.62
C PHE A 550 32.24 -13.05 8.82
N ALA A 551 32.37 -13.74 7.68
CA ALA A 551 33.56 -13.61 6.83
C ALA A 551 33.79 -12.16 6.35
N VAL A 552 32.71 -11.46 5.99
CA VAL A 552 32.78 -10.05 5.57
C VAL A 552 33.10 -9.14 6.75
N LEU A 553 32.43 -9.34 7.89
CA LEU A 553 32.70 -8.56 9.11
C LEU A 553 34.15 -8.74 9.60
N ASP A 554 34.64 -9.98 9.63
CA ASP A 554 36.01 -10.30 10.05
C ASP A 554 37.04 -9.71 9.10
N LYS A 555 36.75 -9.69 7.79
CA LYS A 555 37.62 -9.02 6.82
C LYS A 555 37.63 -7.50 7.02
N ALA A 556 36.48 -6.88 7.28
CA ALA A 556 36.40 -5.45 7.57
C ALA A 556 37.17 -5.07 8.86
N LEU A 557 37.13 -5.94 9.88
CA LEU A 557 37.91 -5.76 11.11
C LEU A 557 39.42 -5.99 10.88
N ALA A 558 39.80 -6.99 10.10
CA ALA A 558 41.20 -7.33 9.86
C ALA A 558 41.98 -6.27 9.06
N THR A 559 41.29 -5.44 8.27
CA THR A 559 41.92 -4.32 7.55
C THR A 559 42.16 -3.10 8.45
N ILE A 560 41.66 -3.09 9.69
CA ILE A 560 41.91 -2.00 10.63
C ILE A 560 43.41 -1.97 10.98
N GLY A 561 44.09 -0.88 10.60
CA GLY A 561 45.53 -0.67 10.87
C GLY A 561 46.48 -1.24 9.82
N GLY A 562 45.99 -1.97 8.81
CA GLY A 562 46.71 -2.26 7.58
C GLY A 562 46.29 -1.25 6.51
N GLY A 563 47.25 -0.60 5.84
CA GLY A 563 46.92 0.18 4.65
C GLY A 563 46.18 -0.69 3.62
N ILE A 564 45.16 -0.12 2.98
CA ILE A 564 44.29 -0.78 1.98
C ILE A 564 45.12 -1.47 0.91
#